data_AF-A0A7Y9F0K2-F1
#
_entry.id   AF-A0A7Y9F0K2-F1
#
_cell.length_a   1.000
_cell.length_b   1.000
_cell.length_c   1.000
_cell.angle_alpha   90.00
_cell.angle_beta   90.00
_cell.angle_gamma   90.00
#
_symmetry.space_group_name_H-M   'P 1'
#
loop_
_entity.id
_entity.type
_entity.pdbx_description
1 polymer ?
#
loop_
_entity_poly.entity_id
_entity_poly.type
_entity_poly.pdbx_seq_one_letter_code
_entity_poly.pdbx_strand_id
1 'polypeptide(L)'
;MDAGKSEVLAFTGYPKAHWRKIWSTNPLERINKKIKRRSRVVGIFPNAAAVLRLVGAILGDMHDEWISGDRRYLTEESLALLAGTMDTGHRAATNSGT
;
A
#
# COMPACT_ATOMS: atom_id res chain seq x y z
N MET A 1 -4.36 21.41 15.85
CA MET A 1 -3.95 19.99 15.75
C MET A 1 -4.93 19.17 14.88
N ASP A 2 -5.97 19.78 14.31
CA ASP A 2 -7.06 19.07 13.64
C ASP A 2 -6.80 18.68 12.17
N ALA A 3 -5.76 19.22 11.53
CA ALA A 3 -5.50 19.02 10.11
C ALA A 3 -5.17 17.56 9.72
N GLY A 4 -4.56 16.78 10.62
CA GLY A 4 -4.20 15.37 10.34
C GLY A 4 -5.25 14.35 10.75
N LYS A 5 -6.36 14.78 11.36
CA LYS A 5 -7.37 13.85 11.91
C LYS A 5 -8.05 13.03 10.82
N SER A 6 -8.36 13.66 9.68
CA SER A 6 -8.93 12.99 8.51
C SER A 6 -7.96 11.96 7.90
N GLU A 7 -6.67 12.29 7.85
CA GLU A 7 -5.63 11.40 7.31
C GLU A 7 -5.44 10.16 8.19
N VAL A 8 -5.35 10.35 9.52
CA VAL A 8 -5.16 9.25 10.47
C VAL A 8 -6.40 8.35 10.54
N LEU A 9 -7.60 8.91 10.37
CA LEU A 9 -8.85 8.14 10.45
C LEU A 9 -9.34 7.61 9.11
N ALA A 10 -8.64 7.85 8.00
CA ALA A 10 -9.07 7.40 6.66
C ALA A 10 -9.33 5.88 6.58
N PHE A 11 -8.61 5.07 7.35
CA PHE A 11 -8.81 3.62 7.40
C PHE A 11 -10.18 3.20 7.96
N THR A 12 -10.86 4.08 8.71
CA THR A 12 -12.18 3.78 9.29
C THR A 12 -13.29 3.66 8.24
N GLY A 13 -13.05 4.16 7.02
CA GLY A 13 -13.92 3.93 5.86
C GLY A 13 -13.88 2.49 5.32
N TYR A 14 -12.95 1.65 5.79
CA TYR A 14 -12.84 0.24 5.38
C TYR A 14 -13.55 -0.70 6.37
N PRO A 15 -13.96 -1.91 5.93
CA PRO A 15 -14.45 -2.94 6.84
C PRO A 15 -13.46 -3.20 7.99
N LYS A 16 -13.97 -3.36 9.22
CA LYS A 16 -13.15 -3.57 10.43
C LYS A 16 -12.15 -4.72 10.31
N ALA A 17 -12.46 -5.74 9.52
CA ALA A 17 -11.57 -6.86 9.20
C ALA A 17 -10.22 -6.41 8.60
N HIS A 18 -10.18 -5.24 7.95
CA HIS A 18 -8.99 -4.70 7.27
C HIS A 18 -8.23 -3.64 8.05
N TRP A 19 -8.81 -3.05 9.09
CA TRP A 19 -8.18 -1.96 9.85
C TRP A 19 -6.76 -2.30 10.28
N ARG A 20 -6.58 -3.52 10.83
CA ARG A 20 -5.27 -3.97 11.31
C ARG A 20 -4.23 -4.04 10.20
N LYS A 21 -4.64 -4.32 8.97
CA LYS A 21 -3.75 -4.39 7.80
C LYS A 21 -3.43 -2.99 7.27
N ILE A 22 -4.41 -2.08 7.28
CA ILE A 22 -4.27 -0.72 6.74
C ILE A 22 -3.41 0.16 7.65
N TRP A 23 -3.63 0.11 8.97
CA TRP A 23 -2.92 0.99 9.90
C TRP A 23 -1.51 0.50 10.28
N SER A 24 -1.10 -0.68 9.81
CA SER A 24 0.14 -1.33 10.25
C SER A 24 1.26 -1.01 9.29
N THR A 25 2.45 -0.73 9.83
CA THR A 25 3.67 -0.53 9.06
C THR A 25 4.36 -1.84 8.65
N ASN A 26 3.89 -3.00 9.13
CA ASN A 26 4.53 -4.30 8.90
C ASN A 26 4.77 -4.63 7.41
N PRO A 27 3.82 -4.39 6.48
CA PRO A 27 4.04 -4.67 5.06
C PRO A 27 5.13 -3.78 4.46
N LEU A 28 5.14 -2.50 4.84
CA LEU A 28 6.15 -1.52 4.40
C LEU A 28 7.53 -1.90 4.93
N GLU A 29 7.63 -2.24 6.21
CA GLU A 29 8.88 -2.70 6.83
C GLU A 29 9.40 -3.98 6.17
N ARG A 30 8.51 -4.91 5.81
CA ARG A 30 8.86 -6.15 5.09
C ARG A 30 9.44 -5.85 3.70
N ILE A 31 8.82 -4.95 2.95
CA ILE A 31 9.33 -4.50 1.65
C ILE A 31 10.70 -3.82 1.82
N ASN A 32 10.83 -2.88 2.75
CA ASN A 32 12.09 -2.17 3.03
C ASN A 32 13.21 -3.14 3.39
N LYS A 33 12.92 -4.16 4.21
CA LYS A 33 13.88 -5.22 4.56
C LYS A 33 14.28 -6.05 3.34
N LYS A 34 13.35 -6.38 2.45
CA LYS A 34 13.62 -7.14 1.21
C LYS A 34 14.48 -6.32 0.24
N ILE A 35 14.19 -5.03 0.07
CA ILE A 35 15.00 -4.09 -0.72
C ILE A 35 16.42 -4.02 -0.16
N LYS A 36 16.57 -3.70 1.14
CA LYS A 36 17.88 -3.61 1.81
C LYS A 36 18.71 -4.89 1.68
N ARG A 37 18.07 -6.06 1.80
CA ARG A 37 18.76 -7.35 1.67
C ARG A 37 19.23 -7.62 0.24
N ARG A 38 18.38 -7.40 -0.77
CA ARG A 38 18.72 -7.69 -2.17
C ARG A 38 19.69 -6.65 -2.76
N SER A 39 19.61 -5.38 -2.35
CA SER A 39 20.57 -4.36 -2.77
C SER A 39 21.97 -4.60 -2.19
N ARG A 40 22.07 -5.17 -0.98
CA ARG A 40 23.36 -5.50 -0.35
C ARG A 40 24.21 -6.46 -1.18
N VAL A 41 23.58 -7.37 -1.95
CA VAL A 41 24.31 -8.32 -2.82
C VAL A 41 24.90 -7.62 -4.05
N VAL A 42 24.22 -6.58 -4.56
CA VAL A 42 24.68 -5.83 -5.73
C VAL A 42 25.82 -4.88 -5.37
N GLY A 43 25.79 -4.30 -4.16
CA GLY A 43 26.78 -3.31 -3.73
C GLY A 43 26.57 -1.97 -4.44
N ILE A 44 27.19 -1.78 -5.61
CA ILE A 44 27.11 -0.57 -6.43
C ILE A 44 26.34 -0.88 -7.72
N PHE A 45 25.30 -0.10 -8.00
CA PHE A 45 24.52 -0.27 -9.24
C PHE A 45 25.21 0.45 -10.42
N PRO A 46 25.19 -0.16 -11.61
CA PRO A 46 25.83 0.43 -12.80
C PRO A 46 25.06 1.62 -13.39
N ASN A 47 23.76 1.75 -13.09
CA ASN A 47 22.91 2.88 -13.48
C ASN A 47 21.57 2.85 -12.71
N ALA A 48 20.80 3.93 -12.82
CA ALA A 48 19.47 4.06 -12.21
C ALA A 48 18.46 3.01 -12.72
N ALA A 49 18.53 2.62 -13.99
CA ALA A 49 17.63 1.60 -14.54
C ALA A 49 17.84 0.22 -13.90
N ALA A 50 19.06 -0.10 -13.45
CA ALA A 50 19.36 -1.36 -12.76
C ALA A 50 18.72 -1.43 -11.37
N VAL A 51 18.74 -0.33 -10.60
CA VAL A 51 18.07 -0.30 -9.29
C VAL A 51 16.55 -0.35 -9.46
N LEU A 52 16.00 0.35 -10.46
CA LEU A 52 14.58 0.32 -10.76
C LEU A 52 14.10 -1.09 -11.10
N ARG A 53 14.87 -1.85 -11.89
CA ARG A 53 14.56 -3.26 -12.21
C ARG A 53 14.54 -4.14 -10.97
N LEU A 54 15.50 -3.99 -10.05
CA LEU A 54 15.53 -4.77 -8.81
C LEU A 54 14.32 -4.46 -7.91
N VAL A 55 14.06 -3.17 -7.69
CA VAL A 55 12.95 -2.72 -6.83
C VAL A 55 11.62 -3.13 -7.47
N GLY A 56 11.47 -2.94 -8.78
CA GLY A 56 10.31 -3.36 -9.55
C GLY A 56 10.03 -4.87 -9.42
N ALA A 57 11.06 -5.71 -9.56
CA ALA A 57 10.91 -7.15 -9.37
C ALA A 57 10.47 -7.52 -7.93
N ILE A 58 11.00 -6.82 -6.92
CA ILE A 58 10.60 -7.04 -5.52
C ILE A 58 9.13 -6.67 -5.28
N LEU A 59 8.68 -5.57 -5.88
CA LEU A 59 7.30 -5.10 -5.79
C LEU A 59 6.35 -6.01 -6.57
N GLY A 60 6.76 -6.50 -7.74
CA GLY A 60 6.03 -7.52 -8.50
C GLY A 60 5.80 -8.78 -7.67
N ASP A 61 6.86 -9.37 -7.11
CA ASP A 61 6.76 -10.53 -6.22
C ASP A 61 5.74 -10.31 -5.07
N MET A 62 5.72 -9.08 -4.50
CA MET A 62 4.85 -8.73 -3.38
C MET A 62 3.40 -8.55 -3.82
N HIS A 63 3.21 -7.91 -4.98
CA HIS A 63 1.90 -7.76 -5.59
C HIS A 63 1.28 -9.13 -5.84
N ASP A 64 2.03 -10.03 -6.48
CA ASP A 64 1.60 -11.40 -6.77
C ASP A 64 1.24 -12.14 -5.47
N GLU A 65 2.07 -12.04 -4.43
CA GLU A 65 1.77 -12.61 -3.10
C GLU A 65 0.47 -12.06 -2.50
N TRP A 66 0.19 -10.77 -2.67
CA TRP A 66 -0.99 -10.13 -2.08
C TRP A 66 -2.28 -10.44 -2.84
N ILE A 67 -2.21 -10.68 -4.15
CA ILE A 67 -3.36 -10.98 -4.99
C ILE A 67 -3.63 -12.49 -5.15
N SER A 68 -2.64 -13.34 -4.90
CA SER A 68 -2.75 -14.78 -5.15
C SER A 68 -3.50 -15.52 -4.02
N GLY A 69 -4.61 -16.18 -4.39
CA GLY A 69 -5.27 -17.24 -3.60
C GLY A 69 -6.57 -16.86 -2.87
N ASP A 70 -7.19 -17.86 -2.21
CA ASP A 70 -8.41 -17.76 -1.38
C ASP A 70 -8.25 -16.86 -0.14
N ARG A 71 -7.02 -16.46 0.20
CA ARG A 71 -6.68 -15.59 1.33
C ARG A 71 -5.91 -14.36 0.88
N ARG A 72 -6.44 -13.64 -0.10
CA ARG A 72 -5.88 -12.35 -0.55
C ARG A 72 -5.62 -11.41 0.62
N TYR A 73 -4.59 -10.57 0.48
CA TYR A 73 -4.20 -9.65 1.54
C TYR A 73 -5.36 -8.72 1.93
N LEU A 74 -6.17 -8.28 0.97
CA LEU A 74 -7.52 -7.74 1.19
C LEU A 74 -8.48 -8.55 0.32
N THR A 75 -9.49 -9.19 0.92
CA THR A 75 -10.38 -10.09 0.18
C THR A 75 -11.47 -9.29 -0.56
N GLU A 76 -11.89 -9.79 -1.71
CA GLU A 76 -12.91 -9.12 -2.54
C GLU A 76 -14.27 -9.09 -1.84
N GLU A 77 -14.65 -10.17 -1.15
CA GLU A 77 -15.96 -10.30 -0.49
C GLU A 77 -16.12 -9.25 0.61
N SER A 78 -15.06 -9.02 1.38
CA SER A 78 -15.07 -8.01 2.43
C SER A 78 -14.97 -6.60 1.86
N LEU A 79 -14.21 -6.38 0.78
CA LEU A 79 -14.16 -5.09 0.09
C LEU A 79 -15.47 -4.75 -0.62
N ALA A 80 -16.27 -5.73 -1.06
CA ALA A 80 -17.58 -5.50 -1.65
C ALA A 80 -18.55 -4.76 -0.70
N LEU A 81 -18.34 -4.88 0.62
CA LEU A 81 -19.10 -4.13 1.62
C LEU A 81 -18.88 -2.60 1.52
N LEU A 82 -17.80 -2.16 0.87
CA LEU A 82 -17.55 -0.75 0.60
C LEU A 82 -18.54 -0.14 -0.40
N ALA A 83 -19.03 -0.93 -1.36
CA ALA A 83 -19.91 -0.44 -2.42
C ALA A 83 -21.26 0.06 -1.89
N GLY A 84 -21.68 -0.39 -0.70
CA GLY A 84 -22.87 0.12 0.00
C GLY A 84 -22.60 1.31 0.94
N THR A 85 -21.34 1.65 1.20
CA THR A 85 -20.95 2.66 2.21
C THR A 85 -20.26 3.90 1.62
N MET A 86 -19.86 3.87 0.34
CA MET A 86 -19.21 5.02 -0.30
C MET A 86 -20.22 6.09 -0.73
N ASP A 87 -20.77 6.85 0.22
CA ASP A 87 -21.10 8.24 -0.06
C ASP A 87 -19.77 9.00 -0.27
N THR A 88 -19.45 9.31 -1.52
CA THR A 88 -18.22 10.01 -1.92
C THR A 88 -18.38 11.52 -1.64
N GLY A 89 -18.75 11.88 -0.41
CA GLY A 89 -19.10 13.24 0.00
C GLY A 89 -17.90 14.18 0.20
N HIS A 90 -16.66 13.72 0.05
CA HIS A 90 -15.50 14.59 0.17
C HIS A 90 -14.37 14.16 -0.76
N ARG A 91 -14.52 14.47 -2.06
CA ARG A 91 -13.36 14.64 -2.94
C ARG A 91 -12.50 15.73 -2.32
N ALA A 92 -11.35 15.34 -1.76
CA ALA A 92 -10.30 16.25 -1.37
C ALA A 92 -10.03 17.17 -2.56
N ALA A 93 -10.32 18.47 -2.39
CA ALA A 93 -10.06 19.48 -3.40
C ALA A 93 -8.55 19.52 -3.66
N THR A 94 -8.11 18.88 -4.74
CA THR A 94 -6.81 19.19 -5.33
C THR A 94 -6.96 20.58 -5.94
N ASN A 95 -6.55 21.58 -5.18
CA ASN A 95 -6.50 22.97 -5.61
C ASN A 95 -5.58 23.04 -6.83
N SER A 96 -6.16 23.07 -8.03
CA SER A 96 -5.49 23.41 -9.27
C SER A 96 -5.37 24.93 -9.28
N GLY A 97 -4.28 25.41 -8.69
CA GLY A 97 -3.84 26.80 -8.79
C GLY A 97 -2.96 26.98 -10.02
N THR A 98 -3.40 27.90 -10.87
CA THR A 98 -2.77 28.55 -12.04
C THR A 98 -1.25 28.64 -12.05
#